data_AF-A0A357V5Z1-F1
#
_entry.id   AF-A0A357V5Z1-F1
#
_cell.length_a   1.000
_cell.length_b   1.000
_cell.length_c   1.000
_cell.angle_alpha   90.00
_cell.angle_beta   90.00
_cell.angle_gamma   90.00
#
_symmetry.space_group_name_H-M   'P 1'
#
loop_
_entity.id
_entity.type
_entity.pdbx_description
1 polymer ?
#
loop_
_entity_poly.entity_id
_entity_poly.type
_entity_poly.pdbx_seq_one_letter_code
_entity_poly.pdbx_strand_id
1 'polypeptide(L)'
;MTPFDPIPALAGGVLIGLGAVILALFNGRVAGISGILGGLLDGERANLAWRAAFIAGLVGAGFLGLKLVSPDVMIAADWPILIIGGLLVGIGTRLGSGCTSGHGV
;
A
#
# COMPACT_ATOMS: atom_id res chain seq x y z
N MET A 1 3.54 26.09 -2.58
CA MET A 1 2.27 25.36 -2.37
C MET A 1 1.72 25.04 -3.75
N THR A 2 1.61 23.77 -4.10
CA THR A 2 0.93 23.38 -5.35
C THR A 2 -0.57 23.70 -5.19
N PRO A 3 -1.23 24.32 -6.17
CA PRO A 3 -2.66 24.55 -6.11
C PRO A 3 -3.40 23.22 -6.04
N PHE A 4 -4.47 23.16 -5.24
CA PHE A 4 -5.36 22.00 -5.23
C PHE A 4 -6.03 21.88 -6.60
N ASP A 5 -5.78 20.76 -7.28
CA ASP A 5 -6.44 20.41 -8.53
C ASP A 5 -7.45 19.28 -8.26
N PRO A 6 -8.76 19.59 -8.23
CA PRO A 6 -9.80 18.65 -7.80
C PRO A 6 -9.95 17.45 -8.74
N ILE A 7 -9.66 17.62 -10.04
CA ILE A 7 -9.86 16.59 -11.06
C ILE A 7 -8.89 15.40 -10.86
N PRO A 8 -7.56 15.59 -10.80
CA PRO A 8 -6.63 14.50 -10.53
C PRO A 8 -6.80 13.92 -9.13
N ALA A 9 -7.19 14.72 -8.13
CA ALA A 9 -7.51 14.22 -6.80
C ALA A 9 -8.70 13.25 -6.81
N LEU A 10 -9.79 13.62 -7.49
CA LEU A 10 -10.96 12.76 -7.65
C LEU A 10 -10.64 11.50 -8.45
N ALA A 11 -9.90 11.64 -9.56
CA ALA A 11 -9.50 10.51 -10.39
C ALA A 11 -8.64 9.50 -9.60
N GLY A 12 -7.68 10.00 -8.81
CA GLY A 12 -6.88 9.17 -7.93
C GLY A 12 -7.72 8.44 -6.87
N GLY A 13 -8.65 9.16 -6.22
CA GLY A 13 -9.57 8.57 -5.24
C GLY A 13 -10.45 7.48 -5.82
N VAL A 14 -11.03 7.70 -7.02
CA VAL A 14 -11.83 6.69 -7.74
C VAL A 14 -11.00 5.46 -8.07
N LEU A 15 -9.76 5.64 -8.54
CA LEU A 15 -8.86 4.51 -8.85
C LEU A 15 -8.53 3.68 -7.61
N ILE A 16 -8.22 4.32 -6.48
CA ILE A 16 -7.94 3.64 -5.20
C ILE A 16 -9.19 2.90 -4.71
N GLY A 17 -10.35 3.57 -4.72
CA GLY A 17 -11.62 2.98 -4.30
C GLY A 17 -12.02 1.78 -5.15
N LEU A 18 -11.89 1.87 -6.48
CA LEU A 18 -12.12 0.75 -7.39
C LEU A 18 -11.19 -0.42 -7.08
N GLY A 19 -9.90 -0.16 -6.85
CA GLY A 19 -8.93 -1.19 -6.45
C GLY A 19 -9.33 -1.90 -5.16
N ALA A 20 -9.77 -1.14 -4.14
CA ALA A 20 -10.24 -1.69 -2.87
C ALA A 20 -11.52 -2.54 -3.03
N VAL A 21 -12.48 -2.09 -3.83
CA VAL A 21 -13.73 -2.83 -4.12
C VAL A 21 -13.45 -4.10 -4.91
N ILE A 22 -12.59 -4.05 -5.92
CA ILE A 22 -12.17 -5.24 -6.69
C ILE A 22 -11.55 -6.26 -5.74
N LEU A 23 -10.62 -5.84 -4.87
CA LEU A 23 -10.01 -6.76 -3.91
C LEU A 23 -11.06 -7.36 -2.96
N ALA A 24 -12.00 -6.55 -2.48
CA ALA A 24 -13.09 -7.02 -1.62
C ALA A 24 -14.01 -8.03 -2.32
N LEU A 25 -14.36 -7.80 -3.59
CA LEU A 25 -15.24 -8.67 -4.36
C LEU A 25 -14.59 -10.00 -4.72
N PHE A 26 -13.33 -9.99 -5.18
CA PHE A 26 -12.65 -11.20 -5.64
C PHE A 26 -12.07 -12.04 -4.51
N ASN A 27 -11.61 -11.41 -3.43
CA ASN A 27 -10.94 -12.11 -2.33
C ASN A 27 -11.77 -12.16 -1.04
N GLY A 28 -12.91 -11.45 -0.97
CA GLY A 28 -13.75 -11.38 0.23
C GLY A 28 -13.07 -10.67 1.41
N ARG A 29 -12.03 -9.86 1.14
CA ARG A 29 -11.15 -9.28 2.17
C ARG A 29 -10.99 -7.78 1.98
N VAL A 30 -10.96 -7.03 3.09
CA VAL A 30 -10.64 -5.60 3.10
C VAL A 30 -9.16 -5.39 2.75
N ALA A 31 -8.85 -4.32 2.02
CA ALA A 31 -7.50 -3.97 1.58
C ALA A 31 -6.60 -3.54 2.74
N GLY A 32 -6.01 -4.50 3.48
CA GLY A 32 -5.05 -4.21 4.55
C GLY A 32 -3.63 -4.62 4.17
N ILE A 33 -2.78 -3.68 3.75
CA ILE A 33 -1.41 -3.98 3.28
C ILE A 33 -0.59 -4.73 4.35
N SER A 34 -0.61 -4.28 5.61
CA SER A 34 0.11 -4.97 6.71
C SER A 34 -0.36 -6.42 6.91
N GLY A 35 -1.66 -6.68 6.76
CA GLY A 35 -2.22 -8.03 6.90
C GLY A 35 -1.92 -8.92 5.70
N ILE A 36 -1.93 -8.35 4.50
CA ILE A 36 -1.54 -9.05 3.26
C ILE A 36 -0.06 -9.42 3.30
N LEU A 37 0.80 -8.48 3.70
CA LEU A 37 2.24 -8.71 3.83
C LEU A 37 2.55 -9.69 4.96
N GLY A 38 1.96 -9.51 6.14
CA GLY A 38 2.14 -10.44 7.27
C GLY A 38 1.72 -11.87 6.90
N GLY A 39 0.56 -12.02 6.28
CA GLY A 39 0.09 -13.32 5.82
C GLY A 39 0.87 -13.91 4.65
N LEU A 40 1.66 -13.11 3.91
CA LEU A 40 2.61 -13.61 2.92
C LEU A 40 3.85 -14.19 3.62
N LEU A 41 4.31 -13.54 4.68
CA LEU A 41 5.46 -13.97 5.49
C LEU A 41 5.15 -15.20 6.35
N ASP A 42 3.92 -15.33 6.85
CA ASP A 42 3.46 -16.47 7.65
C ASP A 42 3.28 -17.76 6.81
N GLY A 43 3.35 -17.68 5.48
CA GLY A 43 3.46 -18.85 4.61
C GLY A 43 2.17 -19.66 4.41
N GLU A 44 0.99 -19.08 4.63
CA GLU A 44 -0.31 -19.72 4.34
C GLU A 44 -0.46 -20.04 2.84
N ARG A 45 -0.15 -21.28 2.46
CA ARG A 45 -0.12 -21.74 1.04
C ARG A 45 -1.41 -21.46 0.27
N ALA A 46 -2.57 -21.59 0.91
CA ALA A 46 -3.87 -21.39 0.27
C ALA A 46 -4.11 -19.94 -0.21
N ASN A 47 -3.37 -18.97 0.34
CA ASN A 47 -3.54 -17.54 0.07
C ASN A 47 -2.29 -16.87 -0.51
N LEU A 48 -1.20 -17.62 -0.69
CA LEU A 48 0.10 -17.05 -1.05
C LEU A 48 0.09 -16.39 -2.43
N ALA A 49 -0.53 -17.02 -3.42
CA ALA A 49 -0.50 -16.55 -4.81
C ALA A 49 -1.13 -15.16 -4.98
N TRP A 50 -2.32 -14.92 -4.41
CA TRP A 50 -2.99 -13.63 -4.53
C TRP A 50 -2.30 -12.54 -3.69
N ARG A 51 -1.78 -12.89 -2.50
CA ARG A 51 -1.04 -11.95 -1.65
C ARG A 51 0.24 -11.50 -2.35
N ALA A 52 0.96 -12.43 -2.96
CA ALA A 52 2.16 -12.14 -3.74
C ALA A 52 1.82 -11.29 -4.97
N ALA A 53 0.75 -11.63 -5.71
CA ALA A 53 0.30 -10.84 -6.86
C ALA A 53 -0.07 -9.41 -6.47
N PHE A 54 -0.75 -9.22 -5.33
CA PHE A 54 -1.11 -7.89 -4.82
C PHE A 54 0.15 -7.07 -4.47
N ILE A 55 1.09 -7.63 -3.71
CA ILE A 55 2.32 -6.93 -3.33
C ILE A 55 3.19 -6.63 -4.56
N ALA A 56 3.32 -7.59 -5.49
CA ALA A 56 4.05 -7.38 -6.73
C ALA A 56 3.40 -6.29 -7.59
N GLY A 57 2.06 -6.26 -7.67
CA GLY A 57 1.32 -5.21 -8.35
C GLY A 57 1.53 -3.83 -7.71
N LEU A 58 1.50 -3.74 -6.38
CA LEU A 58 1.72 -2.50 -5.64
C LEU A 58 3.13 -1.94 -5.88
N VAL A 59 4.16 -2.77 -5.72
CA VAL A 59 5.56 -2.37 -5.95
C VAL A 59 5.80 -2.05 -7.44
N GLY A 60 5.25 -2.88 -8.33
CA GLY A 60 5.36 -2.72 -9.78
C GLY A 60 4.72 -1.43 -10.29
N ALA A 61 3.54 -1.08 -9.77
CA ALA A 61 2.86 0.18 -10.10
C ALA A 61 3.68 1.40 -9.65
N GLY A 62 4.26 1.36 -8.44
CA GLY A 62 5.15 2.42 -7.96
C GLY A 62 6.38 2.59 -8.86
N PHE A 63 7.04 1.49 -9.22
CA PHE A 63 8.19 1.52 -10.13
C PHE A 63 7.83 2.05 -11.53
N LEU A 64 6.67 1.63 -12.06
CA LEU A 64 6.17 2.11 -13.34
C LEU A 64 5.85 3.61 -13.29
N GLY A 65 5.30 4.10 -12.18
CA GLY A 65 5.06 5.52 -11.92
C GLY A 65 6.34 6.35 -11.94
N LEU A 66 7.42 5.85 -11.32
CA LEU A 66 8.74 6.50 -11.37
C LEU A 66 9.25 6.65 -12.81
N LYS A 67 9.02 5.64 -13.66
CA LYS A 67 9.46 5.67 -15.07
C LYS A 67 8.60 6.55 -15.97
N LEU A 68 7.28 6.53 -15.78
CA LEU A 68 6.34 7.24 -16.66
C LEU A 68 6.24 8.73 -16.33
N VAL A 69 6.25 9.06 -15.04
CA VAL A 69 5.98 10.42 -14.56
C VAL A 69 7.26 11.12 -14.12
N SER A 70 8.32 10.36 -13.77
CA SER A 70 9.59 10.87 -13.25
C SER A 70 9.38 11.96 -12.19
N PRO A 71 8.62 11.65 -11.11
CA PRO A 71 8.36 12.62 -10.06
C PRO A 71 9.67 12.99 -9.36
N ASP A 72 9.75 14.23 -8.90
CA ASP A 72 10.85 14.67 -8.05
C ASP A 72 10.71 14.02 -6.67
N VAL A 73 11.55 13.03 -6.37
CA VAL A 73 11.52 12.27 -5.11
C VAL A 73 12.64 12.77 -4.21
N MET A 74 12.28 13.57 -3.20
CA MET A 74 13.19 14.01 -2.16
C MET A 74 12.99 13.17 -0.89
N ILE A 75 13.98 12.35 -0.55
CA ILE A 75 14.01 11.61 0.72
C ILE A 75 14.79 12.46 1.72
N ALA A 76 14.07 13.15 2.62
CA ALA A 76 14.64 14.04 3.62
C ALA A 76 15.19 13.33 4.88
N ALA A 77 15.21 11.99 4.89
CA ALA A 77 15.57 11.19 6.06
C ALA A 77 16.76 10.26 5.77
N ASP A 78 17.66 10.14 6.74
CA ASP A 78 18.78 9.22 6.68
C ASP A 78 18.34 7.76 6.88
N TRP A 79 19.17 6.82 6.40
CA TRP A 79 18.93 5.38 6.54
C TRP A 79 18.54 4.92 7.95
N PRO A 80 19.19 5.36 9.05
CA PRO A 80 18.80 4.94 10.39
C PRO A 80 17.36 5.36 10.74
N ILE A 81 16.94 6.56 10.35
CA ILE A 81 15.59 7.07 10.60
C ILE A 81 14.56 6.26 9.82
N LEU A 82 14.86 5.92 8.55
CA LEU A 82 13.98 5.08 7.74
C LEU A 82 13.81 3.68 8.32
N ILE A 83 14.90 3.06 8.79
CA ILE A 83 14.86 1.73 9.40
C ILE A 83 14.04 1.76 10.70
N ILE A 84 14.32 2.70 11.59
CA ILE A 84 13.62 2.84 12.87
C ILE A 84 12.14 3.17 12.63
N GLY A 85 11.85 4.10 11.72
CA GLY A 85 10.49 4.47 11.34
C GLY A 85 9.70 3.27 10.79
N GLY A 86 10.30 2.49 9.90
CA GLY A 86 9.70 1.27 9.36
C GLY A 86 9.40 0.23 10.44
N LEU A 87 10.33 0.00 11.36
CA LEU A 87 10.15 -0.90 12.52
C LEU A 87 9.01 -0.43 13.42
N LEU A 88 8.99 0.85 13.79
CA LEU A 88 7.95 1.43 14.64
C LEU A 88 6.57 1.36 13.98
N VAL A 89 6.47 1.64 12.69
CA VAL A 89 5.22 1.49 11.92
C VAL A 89 4.80 0.02 11.86
N GLY A 90 5.73 -0.89 11.60
CA GLY A 90 5.47 -2.34 11.61
C GLY A 90 4.88 -2.81 12.94
N ILE A 91 5.54 -2.48 14.05
CA ILE A 91 5.07 -2.79 15.41
C ILE A 91 3.72 -2.13 15.68
N GLY A 92 3.59 -0.84 15.37
CA GLY A 92 2.36 -0.07 15.58
C GLY A 92 1.16 -0.64 14.84
N THR A 93 1.32 -1.02 13.56
CA THR A 93 0.23 -1.62 12.78
C THR A 93 -0.20 -2.99 13.31
N ARG A 94 0.72 -3.76 13.91
CA ARG A 94 0.39 -5.03 14.55
C ARG A 94 -0.36 -4.82 15.88
N LEU A 95 0.07 -3.86 16.70
CA LEU A 95 -0.60 -3.49 17.94
C LEU A 95 -1.99 -2.88 17.69
N GLY A 96 -2.11 -2.07 16.63
CA GLY A 96 -3.36 -1.44 16.22
C GLY A 96 -4.29 -2.33 15.39
N SER A 97 -4.01 -3.63 15.26
CA SER A 97 -4.80 -4.58 14.45
C SER A 97 -4.98 -4.22 12.97
N GLY A 98 -4.14 -3.33 12.43
CA GLY A 98 -4.22 -2.90 11.04
C GLY A 98 -3.36 -1.67 10.73
N CYS A 99 -3.26 -1.35 9.44
CA CYS A 99 -2.70 -0.09 8.94
C CYS A 99 -3.84 0.83 8.48
N THR A 100 -3.51 2.03 7.97
CA THR A 100 -4.50 2.99 7.43
C THR A 100 -5.41 2.31 6.41
N SER A 101 -4.84 1.66 5.38
CA SER A 101 -5.60 0.93 4.37
C SER A 101 -6.57 -0.13 4.96
N GLY A 102 -6.15 -0.83 6.02
CA GLY A 102 -6.95 -1.88 6.67
C GLY A 102 -8.09 -1.36 7.53
N HIS A 103 -7.99 -0.15 8.09
CA HIS A 103 -9.07 0.51 8.81
C HIS A 103 -10.06 1.24 7.89
N GLY A 104 -9.82 1.19 6.58
CA GLY A 104 -10.57 1.90 5.56
C GLY A 104 -9.66 2.86 4.79
N VAL A 105 -9.80 2.84 3.47
CA VAL A 105 -9.26 3.86 2.57
C VAL A 105 -10.41 4.76 2.10
#